data_AF-A0A0C9UFP4-F1
#
_entry.id   AF-A0A0C9UFP4-F1
#
_cell.length_a   1.000
_cell.length_b   1.000
_cell.length_c   1.000
_cell.angle_alpha   90.00
_cell.angle_beta   90.00
_cell.angle_gamma   90.00
#
_symmetry.space_group_name_H-M   'P 1'
#
loop_
_entity.id
_entity.type
_entity.pdbx_description
1 polymer ?
#
loop_
_entity_poly.entity_id
_entity_poly.type
_entity_poly.pdbx_seq_one_letter_code
_entity_poly.pdbx_strand_id
1 'polypeptide(L)'
;MPDLMGDEDQEMDETSTDVPELESLGLPSDYDNAEQRELAGLQSFVSLELQIRTGKANDALKILRESIRLESTLISQKKIHACGTGPNTRAEAKIRQASCRKVEAAEEYITAYHALLNLGLNPMTDDTFAPINIETDLWMKDPTKTLQLRNGKHVEPWFWKKGLSKHSVDSDDRLLENFERLIRSFARMRQAWTSVAQEVEKASTLKAKAQMAYAYKMAN
;
A
#
# COMPACT_ATOMS: atom_id res chain seq x y z
N MET A 1 -68.86 -30.13 -7.69
CA MET A 1 -67.41 -30.19 -7.43
C MET A 1 -66.70 -30.46 -8.75
N PRO A 2 -65.84 -29.52 -9.16
CA PRO A 2 -64.55 -29.81 -9.77
C PRO A 2 -63.41 -29.25 -8.91
N ASP A 3 -62.26 -29.89 -9.06
CA ASP A 3 -61.02 -29.83 -8.27
C ASP A 3 -60.18 -28.56 -8.40
N LEU A 4 -59.41 -28.35 -7.32
CA LEU A 4 -58.07 -27.78 -7.21
C LEU A 4 -57.40 -27.26 -8.50
N MET A 5 -57.09 -25.95 -8.52
CA MET A 5 -55.82 -25.34 -8.96
C MET A 5 -55.75 -24.00 -8.21
N GLY A 6 -54.95 -23.87 -7.16
CA GLY A 6 -53.50 -23.77 -7.25
C GLY A 6 -53.17 -22.29 -7.05
N ASP A 7 -53.25 -21.82 -5.80
CA ASP A 7 -52.72 -20.51 -5.42
C ASP A 7 -51.20 -20.59 -5.63
N GLU A 8 -50.75 -20.10 -6.77
CA GLU A 8 -49.35 -19.84 -7.06
C GLU A 8 -48.92 -18.67 -6.16
N ASP A 9 -48.50 -18.99 -4.94
CA ASP A 9 -47.66 -18.11 -4.15
C ASP A 9 -46.40 -17.83 -4.99
N GLN A 10 -46.38 -16.66 -5.62
CA GLN A 10 -45.19 -16.12 -6.27
C GLN A 10 -44.07 -16.06 -5.24
N GLU A 11 -43.13 -17.00 -5.33
CA GLU A 11 -41.81 -16.86 -4.73
C GLU A 11 -41.16 -15.62 -5.36
N MET A 12 -41.30 -14.47 -4.70
CA MET A 12 -40.39 -13.34 -4.89
C MET A 12 -39.02 -13.79 -4.41
N ASP A 13 -38.17 -14.19 -5.35
CA ASP A 13 -36.76 -14.42 -5.13
C ASP A 13 -36.06 -13.07 -4.86
N GLU A 14 -36.21 -12.58 -3.62
CA GLU A 14 -35.54 -11.39 -3.11
C GLU A 14 -34.13 -11.77 -2.64
N THR A 15 -33.26 -12.21 -3.56
CA THR A 15 -31.86 -12.49 -3.24
C THR A 15 -30.88 -12.00 -4.32
N SER A 16 -30.97 -10.74 -4.74
CA SER A 16 -29.80 -10.08 -5.34
C SER A 16 -29.30 -8.97 -4.43
N THR A 17 -28.42 -9.31 -3.49
CA THR A 17 -27.42 -8.36 -3.01
C THR A 17 -26.51 -8.03 -4.18
N ASP A 18 -27.00 -7.12 -5.03
CA ASP A 18 -26.34 -6.62 -6.21
C ASP A 18 -25.13 -5.80 -5.74
N VAL A 19 -23.95 -6.43 -5.73
CA VAL A 19 -22.70 -5.70 -5.53
C VAL A 19 -22.29 -5.24 -6.93
N PRO A 20 -22.57 -3.97 -7.31
CA PRO A 20 -22.35 -3.50 -8.68
C PRO A 20 -20.87 -3.61 -9.09
N GLU A 21 -19.96 -3.72 -8.11
CA GLU A 21 -18.52 -3.88 -8.32
C GLU A 21 -18.12 -5.25 -8.90
N LEU A 22 -19.04 -6.23 -8.92
CA LEU A 22 -18.83 -7.55 -9.52
C LEU A 22 -19.49 -7.69 -10.90
N GLU A 23 -20.27 -6.69 -11.35
CA GLU A 23 -20.91 -6.73 -12.66
C GLU A 23 -19.87 -6.52 -13.76
N SER A 24 -19.87 -7.42 -14.75
CA SER A 24 -19.00 -7.30 -15.92
C SER A 24 -19.44 -6.14 -16.79
N LEU A 25 -18.54 -5.18 -17.01
CA LEU A 25 -18.83 -3.95 -17.75
C LEU A 25 -18.83 -4.16 -19.27
N GLY A 26 -18.55 -5.37 -19.75
CA GLY A 26 -18.49 -5.70 -21.18
C GLY A 26 -17.32 -5.01 -21.88
N LEU A 27 -16.20 -4.83 -21.17
CA LEU A 27 -15.00 -4.23 -21.73
C LEU A 27 -14.32 -5.22 -22.70
N PRO A 28 -13.54 -4.73 -23.68
CA PRO A 28 -12.75 -5.61 -24.54
C PRO A 28 -11.87 -6.62 -23.77
N SER A 29 -11.36 -6.27 -22.58
CA SER A 29 -10.59 -7.20 -21.73
C SER A 29 -11.39 -8.36 -21.12
N ASP A 30 -12.71 -8.22 -21.05
CA ASP A 30 -13.62 -9.19 -20.42
C ASP A 30 -13.94 -10.36 -21.36
N TYR A 31 -13.58 -10.24 -22.64
CA TYR A 31 -13.72 -11.28 -23.65
C TYR A 31 -12.38 -11.97 -23.90
N ASP A 32 -12.30 -13.25 -23.55
CA ASP A 32 -11.09 -14.06 -23.74
C ASP A 32 -10.70 -14.20 -25.21
N ASN A 33 -11.69 -14.28 -26.11
CA ASN A 33 -11.48 -14.56 -27.53
C ASN A 33 -11.55 -13.28 -28.39
N ALA A 34 -10.61 -13.14 -29.33
CA ALA A 34 -10.63 -12.06 -30.31
C ALA A 34 -11.88 -12.09 -31.21
N GLU A 35 -12.39 -13.28 -31.55
CA GLU A 35 -13.59 -13.46 -32.36
C GLU A 35 -14.86 -12.91 -31.68
N GLN A 36 -14.95 -13.06 -30.35
CA GLN A 36 -16.08 -12.53 -29.57
C GLN A 36 -16.04 -10.99 -29.50
N ARG A 37 -14.83 -10.42 -29.42
CA ARG A 37 -14.64 -8.95 -29.48
C ARG A 37 -15.03 -8.37 -30.84
N GLU A 38 -14.71 -9.09 -31.91
CA GLU A 38 -15.07 -8.69 -33.27
C GLU A 38 -16.59 -8.76 -33.47
N LEU A 39 -17.24 -9.83 -33.00
CA LEU A 39 -18.70 -9.96 -33.04
C LEU A 39 -19.41 -8.84 -32.24
N ALA A 40 -18.82 -8.41 -31.13
CA ALA A 40 -19.31 -7.29 -30.33
C ALA A 40 -19.02 -5.90 -30.94
N GLY A 41 -18.23 -5.83 -32.02
CA GLY A 41 -17.84 -4.57 -32.65
C GLY A 41 -16.84 -3.73 -31.82
N LEU A 42 -16.17 -4.33 -30.85
CA LEU A 42 -15.29 -3.64 -29.88
C LEU A 42 -13.83 -3.51 -30.35
N GLN A 43 -13.52 -3.96 -31.58
CA GLN A 43 -12.16 -4.05 -32.07
C GLN A 43 -11.42 -2.70 -32.12
N SER A 44 -12.13 -1.60 -32.39
CA SER A 44 -11.57 -0.24 -32.38
C SER A 44 -11.14 0.20 -30.97
N PHE A 45 -11.86 -0.25 -29.94
CA PHE A 45 -11.62 0.13 -28.54
C PHE A 45 -10.47 -0.64 -27.88
N VAL A 46 -10.08 -1.79 -28.45
CA VAL A 46 -8.95 -2.59 -27.95
C VAL A 46 -7.68 -1.75 -27.82
N SER A 47 -7.38 -0.92 -28.83
CA SER A 47 -6.18 -0.07 -28.83
C SER A 47 -6.18 0.97 -27.71
N LEU A 48 -7.36 1.56 -27.44
CA LEU A 48 -7.54 2.58 -26.41
C LEU A 48 -7.51 1.95 -25.01
N GLU A 49 -8.17 0.80 -24.82
CA GLU A 49 -8.11 0.08 -23.55
C GLU A 49 -6.69 -0.38 -23.24
N LEU A 50 -5.95 -0.87 -24.23
CA LEU A 50 -4.55 -1.29 -24.04
C LEU A 50 -3.70 -0.13 -23.50
N GLN A 51 -3.88 1.09 -24.00
CA GLN A 51 -3.18 2.27 -23.48
C GLN A 51 -3.58 2.58 -22.04
N ILE A 52 -4.88 2.53 -21.73
CA ILE A 52 -5.39 2.79 -20.38
C ILE A 52 -4.87 1.76 -19.38
N ARG A 53 -4.93 0.46 -19.72
CA ARG A 53 -4.46 -0.64 -18.88
C ARG A 53 -2.94 -0.58 -18.67
N THR A 54 -2.19 -0.18 -19.70
CA THR A 54 -0.75 0.09 -19.61
C THR A 54 -0.45 1.22 -18.62
N GLY A 55 -1.21 2.31 -18.69
CA GLY A 55 -1.14 3.42 -17.72
C GLY A 55 -1.42 2.93 -16.30
N LYS A 56 -2.55 2.23 -16.11
CA LYS A 56 -2.96 1.68 -14.82
C LYS A 56 -1.91 0.73 -14.23
N ALA A 57 -1.32 -0.14 -15.04
CA ALA A 57 -0.26 -1.05 -14.61
C ALA A 57 0.98 -0.27 -14.14
N ASN A 58 1.40 0.77 -14.87
CA ASN A 58 2.53 1.61 -14.47
C ASN A 58 2.26 2.39 -13.18
N ASP A 59 1.07 2.96 -13.02
CA ASP A 59 0.66 3.67 -11.81
C ASP A 59 0.62 2.73 -10.59
N ALA A 60 0.05 1.53 -10.76
CA ALA A 60 0.03 0.50 -9.72
C ALA A 60 1.46 0.10 -9.30
N LEU A 61 2.38 -0.10 -10.26
CA LEU A 61 3.79 -0.38 -9.97
C LEU A 61 4.46 0.77 -9.21
N LYS A 62 4.14 2.03 -9.55
CA LYS A 62 4.67 3.19 -8.85
C LYS A 62 4.21 3.21 -7.39
N ILE A 63 2.91 3.03 -7.15
CA ILE A 63 2.32 2.97 -5.80
C ILE A 63 2.89 1.77 -5.02
N LEU A 64 3.09 0.63 -5.67
CA LEU A 64 3.72 -0.56 -5.07
C LEU A 64 5.14 -0.26 -4.59
N ARG A 65 5.98 0.37 -5.41
CA ARG A 65 7.34 0.77 -4.99
C ARG A 65 7.31 1.76 -3.83
N GLU A 66 6.42 2.74 -3.89
CA GLU A 66 6.28 3.75 -2.84
C GLU A 66 5.84 3.15 -1.51
N SER A 67 4.85 2.26 -1.52
CA SER A 67 4.36 1.57 -0.33
C SER A 67 5.42 0.67 0.30
N ILE A 68 6.21 -0.06 -0.50
CA ILE A 68 7.34 -0.87 0.00
C ILE A 68 8.41 0.03 0.65
N ARG A 69 8.77 1.15 0.00
CA ARG A 69 9.73 2.13 0.55
C ARG A 69 9.21 2.70 1.87
N LEU A 70 7.94 3.08 1.92
CA LEU A 70 7.30 3.61 3.13
C LEU A 70 7.28 2.57 4.26
N GLU A 71 6.97 1.30 3.96
CA GLU A 71 6.96 0.24 4.96
C GLU A 71 8.37 0.01 5.56
N SER A 72 9.39 -0.18 4.72
CA SER A 72 10.78 -0.39 5.18
C SER A 72 11.28 0.76 6.05
N THR A 73 10.96 2.01 5.65
CA THR A 73 11.36 3.20 6.41
C THR A 73 10.61 3.30 7.73
N LEU A 74 9.30 3.02 7.78
CA LEU A 74 8.53 2.97 9.03
C LEU A 74 9.07 1.89 9.98
N ILE A 75 9.43 0.71 9.48
CA ILE A 75 10.06 -0.35 10.28
C ILE A 75 11.37 0.12 10.88
N SER A 76 12.22 0.78 10.07
CA SER A 76 13.50 1.33 10.52
C SER A 76 13.31 2.42 11.57
N GLN A 77 12.35 3.32 11.38
CA GLN A 77 12.02 4.39 12.32
C GLN A 77 11.44 3.84 13.64
N LYS A 78 10.58 2.81 13.57
CA LYS A 78 10.06 2.11 14.76
C LYS A 78 11.22 1.57 15.61
N LYS A 79 12.20 0.89 14.97
CA LYS A 79 13.37 0.33 15.67
C LYS A 79 14.19 1.38 16.41
N ILE A 80 14.27 2.61 15.89
CA ILE A 80 15.10 3.68 16.49
C ILE A 80 14.33 4.46 17.55
N HIS A 81 13.02 4.67 17.37
CA HIS A 81 12.28 5.69 18.12
C HIS A 81 11.11 5.19 18.96
N ALA A 82 10.57 4.00 18.68
CA ALA A 82 9.40 3.52 19.39
C ALA A 82 9.83 2.80 20.69
N CYS A 83 9.74 3.52 21.81
CA CYS A 83 9.95 2.97 23.15
C CYS A 83 8.62 3.00 23.93
N GLY A 84 8.27 1.88 24.58
CA GLY A 84 7.03 1.72 25.34
C GLY A 84 5.81 1.33 24.49
N THR A 85 4.70 0.98 25.16
CA THR A 85 3.53 0.34 24.54
C THR A 85 2.78 1.25 23.56
N GLY A 86 2.43 2.48 23.96
CA GLY A 86 1.61 3.38 23.13
C GLY A 86 2.27 3.80 21.80
N PRO A 87 3.52 4.28 21.79
CA PRO A 87 4.25 4.57 20.56
C PRO A 87 4.44 3.34 19.66
N ASN A 88 4.67 2.16 20.24
CA ASN A 88 4.77 0.91 19.49
C ASN A 88 3.47 0.57 18.78
N THR A 89 2.32 0.62 19.47
CA THR A 89 1.01 0.33 18.85
C THR A 89 0.69 1.29 17.70
N ARG A 90 0.99 2.60 17.86
CA ARG A 90 0.79 3.58 16.78
C ARG A 90 1.71 3.35 15.59
N ALA A 91 2.98 3.00 15.83
CA ALA A 91 3.92 2.68 14.77
C ALA A 91 3.50 1.41 14.02
N GLU A 92 3.05 0.38 14.75
CA GLU A 92 2.50 -0.86 14.18
C GLU A 92 1.26 -0.62 13.32
N ALA A 93 0.34 0.24 13.76
CA ALA A 93 -0.83 0.60 12.97
C ALA A 93 -0.44 1.24 11.63
N LYS A 94 0.55 2.14 11.63
CA LYS A 94 1.07 2.75 10.39
C LYS A 94 1.78 1.74 9.48
N ILE A 95 2.56 0.83 10.06
CA ILE A 95 3.22 -0.26 9.30
C ILE A 95 2.17 -1.17 8.66
N ARG A 96 1.14 -1.56 9.42
CA ARG A 96 0.03 -2.37 8.89
C ARG A 96 -0.69 -1.65 7.75
N GLN A 97 -0.99 -0.36 7.90
CA GLN A 97 -1.60 0.43 6.83
C GLN A 97 -0.74 0.47 5.56
N ALA A 98 0.59 0.66 5.71
CA ALA A 98 1.50 0.62 4.57
C ALA A 98 1.54 -0.78 3.92
N SER A 99 1.50 -1.85 4.72
CA SER A 99 1.44 -3.22 4.23
C SER A 99 0.13 -3.53 3.49
N CYS A 100 -1.02 -3.03 3.94
CA CYS A 100 -2.29 -3.19 3.23
C CYS A 100 -2.22 -2.50 1.86
N ARG A 101 -1.77 -1.24 1.81
CA ARG A 101 -1.61 -0.50 0.54
C ARG A 101 -0.67 -1.19 -0.44
N LYS A 102 0.38 -1.84 0.08
CA LYS A 102 1.31 -2.63 -0.74
C LYS A 102 0.62 -3.81 -1.41
N VAL A 103 -0.22 -4.53 -0.67
CA VAL A 103 -0.99 -5.67 -1.20
C VAL A 103 -2.04 -5.18 -2.20
N GLU A 104 -2.80 -4.15 -1.85
CA GLU A 104 -3.80 -3.52 -2.74
C GLU A 104 -3.17 -3.09 -4.08
N ALA A 105 -2.03 -2.40 -4.05
CA ALA A 105 -1.33 -1.98 -5.26
C ALA A 105 -0.81 -3.17 -6.10
N ALA A 106 -0.43 -4.27 -5.45
CA ALA A 106 -0.02 -5.49 -6.15
C ALA A 106 -1.21 -6.17 -6.83
N GLU A 107 -2.37 -6.22 -6.17
CA GLU A 107 -3.61 -6.75 -6.73
C GLU A 107 -4.11 -5.91 -7.92
N GLU A 108 -4.07 -4.58 -7.80
CA GLU A 108 -4.37 -3.66 -8.91
C GLU A 108 -3.46 -3.89 -10.12
N TYR A 109 -2.17 -4.15 -9.89
CA TYR A 109 -1.25 -4.51 -10.96
C TYR A 109 -1.61 -5.85 -11.60
N ILE A 110 -1.88 -6.89 -10.80
CA ILE A 110 -2.22 -8.23 -11.30
C ILE A 110 -3.50 -8.19 -12.14
N THR A 111 -4.52 -7.47 -11.68
CA THR A 111 -5.78 -7.30 -12.44
C THR A 111 -5.54 -6.56 -13.75
N ALA A 112 -4.75 -5.48 -13.75
CA ALA A 112 -4.37 -4.78 -14.98
C ALA A 112 -3.54 -5.66 -15.92
N TYR A 113 -2.64 -6.48 -15.38
CA TYR A 113 -1.79 -7.40 -16.14
C TYR A 113 -2.62 -8.51 -16.81
N HIS A 114 -3.60 -9.10 -16.11
CA HIS A 114 -4.51 -10.09 -16.70
C HIS A 114 -5.34 -9.47 -17.83
N ALA A 115 -5.85 -8.25 -17.65
CA ALA A 115 -6.56 -7.54 -18.71
C ALA A 115 -5.65 -7.30 -19.95
N LEU A 116 -4.37 -6.95 -19.74
CA LEU A 116 -3.40 -6.80 -20.82
C LEU A 116 -3.15 -8.12 -21.56
N LEU A 117 -3.03 -9.25 -20.84
CA LEU A 117 -2.88 -10.57 -21.44
C LEU A 117 -4.08 -10.90 -22.34
N ASN A 118 -5.31 -10.65 -21.88
CA ASN A 118 -6.53 -10.89 -22.65
C ASN A 118 -6.61 -10.03 -23.92
N LEU A 119 -6.15 -8.77 -23.85
CA LEU A 119 -6.11 -7.88 -25.01
C LEU A 119 -5.08 -8.28 -26.06
N GLY A 120 -4.17 -9.22 -25.76
CA GLY A 120 -3.19 -9.77 -26.70
C GLY A 120 -1.75 -9.34 -26.41
N LEU A 121 -1.45 -8.87 -25.20
CA LEU A 121 -0.07 -8.62 -24.79
C LEU A 121 0.67 -9.96 -24.69
N ASN A 122 1.62 -10.20 -25.57
CA ASN A 122 2.40 -11.42 -25.53
C ASN A 122 3.60 -11.24 -24.58
N PRO A 123 3.63 -11.96 -23.44
CA PRO A 123 4.68 -11.82 -22.42
C PRO A 123 6.07 -12.27 -22.92
N MET A 124 6.15 -12.96 -24.06
CA MET A 124 7.43 -13.32 -24.68
C MET A 124 8.06 -12.20 -25.51
N THR A 125 7.26 -11.32 -26.10
CA THR A 125 7.76 -10.25 -26.97
C THR A 125 7.97 -8.94 -26.22
N ASP A 126 7.19 -8.70 -25.17
CA ASP A 126 7.18 -7.43 -24.46
C ASP A 126 7.79 -7.60 -23.06
N ASP A 127 9.08 -7.34 -22.93
CA ASP A 127 9.79 -7.32 -21.64
C ASP A 127 9.44 -6.05 -20.84
N THR A 128 8.25 -5.50 -20.96
CA THR A 128 7.82 -4.33 -20.17
C THR A 128 7.14 -4.77 -18.87
N PHE A 129 6.25 -5.76 -18.95
CA PHE A 129 5.46 -6.27 -17.83
C PHE A 129 5.75 -7.74 -17.56
N ALA A 130 5.78 -8.13 -16.28
CA ALA A 130 5.98 -9.51 -15.87
C ALA A 130 5.05 -9.86 -14.69
N PRO A 131 4.76 -11.15 -14.46
CA PRO A 131 3.94 -11.53 -13.32
C PRO A 131 4.63 -11.16 -12.00
N ILE A 132 3.82 -10.84 -10.98
CA ILE A 132 4.27 -10.56 -9.62
C ILE A 132 3.60 -11.57 -8.69
N ASN A 133 4.38 -12.18 -7.80
CA ASN A 133 3.84 -12.98 -6.72
C ASN A 133 3.73 -12.14 -5.44
N ILE A 134 2.50 -12.01 -4.91
CA ILE A 134 2.17 -11.20 -3.72
C ILE A 134 2.97 -11.66 -2.49
N GLU A 135 3.22 -12.96 -2.35
CA GLU A 135 3.85 -13.51 -1.15
C GLU A 135 5.37 -13.35 -1.15
N THR A 136 6.01 -13.50 -2.31
CA THR A 136 7.47 -13.60 -2.42
C THR A 136 8.15 -12.32 -2.87
N ASP A 137 7.47 -11.51 -3.68
CA ASP A 137 8.13 -10.42 -4.42
C ASP A 137 7.91 -9.04 -3.79
N LEU A 138 7.08 -8.94 -2.75
CA LEU A 138 6.68 -7.69 -2.09
C LEU A 138 7.71 -7.20 -1.06
N TRP A 139 8.97 -7.11 -1.50
CA TRP A 139 10.07 -6.65 -0.66
C TRP A 139 11.06 -5.78 -1.44
N MET A 140 11.88 -5.04 -0.68
CA MET A 140 12.97 -4.21 -1.18
C MET A 140 14.23 -4.50 -0.37
N LYS A 141 15.38 -4.45 -1.02
CA LYS A 141 16.66 -4.47 -0.33
C LYS A 141 16.89 -3.13 0.39
N ASP A 142 17.23 -3.19 1.67
CA ASP A 142 17.57 -1.98 2.43
C ASP A 142 18.84 -1.31 1.86
N PRO A 143 18.75 -0.08 1.32
CA PRO A 143 19.92 0.59 0.73
C PRO A 143 20.91 1.08 1.79
N THR A 144 20.47 1.20 3.05
CA THR A 144 21.27 1.68 4.18
C THR A 144 22.22 0.64 4.75
N LYS A 145 21.97 -0.65 4.48
CA LYS A 145 22.85 -1.73 4.91
C LYS A 145 24.01 -1.85 3.93
N THR A 146 25.23 -1.62 4.41
CA THR A 146 26.46 -1.81 3.62
C THR A 146 26.47 -3.19 2.97
N LEU A 147 26.73 -3.23 1.66
CA LEU A 147 26.92 -4.45 0.87
C LEU A 147 27.98 -5.35 1.52
N GLN A 148 27.57 -6.25 2.41
CA GLN A 148 28.45 -7.34 2.79
C GLN A 148 28.56 -8.26 1.57
N LEU A 149 29.80 -8.50 1.13
CA LEU A 149 30.18 -9.31 -0.04
C LEU A 149 29.55 -10.73 -0.07
N ARG A 150 28.92 -11.15 1.03
CA ARG A 150 28.28 -12.45 1.25
C ARG A 150 26.74 -12.44 1.06
N ASN A 151 26.12 -11.36 0.62
CA ASN A 151 24.66 -11.33 0.40
C ASN A 151 24.27 -11.75 -1.03
N GLY A 152 24.71 -12.94 -1.46
CA GLY A 152 24.60 -13.41 -2.84
C GLY A 152 23.34 -14.21 -3.21
N LYS A 153 22.25 -14.16 -2.42
CA LYS A 153 21.10 -15.06 -2.63
C LYS A 153 19.77 -14.41 -3.00
N HIS A 154 19.53 -13.16 -2.61
CA HIS A 154 18.25 -12.51 -2.89
C HIS A 154 18.41 -11.55 -4.08
N VAL A 155 17.90 -11.98 -5.23
CA VAL A 155 17.76 -11.14 -6.42
C VAL A 155 16.56 -10.21 -6.19
N GLU A 156 16.77 -8.91 -6.34
CA GLU A 156 15.67 -7.95 -6.24
C GLU A 156 14.58 -8.23 -7.29
N PRO A 157 13.30 -8.09 -6.93
CA PRO A 157 12.19 -8.22 -7.86
C PRO A 157 12.38 -7.38 -9.12
N TRP A 158 11.91 -7.91 -10.27
CA TRP A 158 12.12 -7.30 -11.59
C TRP A 158 11.59 -5.86 -11.67
N PHE A 159 10.50 -5.56 -10.96
CA PHE A 159 9.86 -4.25 -10.99
C PHE A 159 10.70 -3.14 -10.37
N TRP A 160 11.78 -3.44 -9.64
CA TRP A 160 12.75 -2.43 -9.20
C TRP A 160 13.70 -1.98 -10.31
N LYS A 161 13.91 -2.82 -11.33
CA LYS A 161 14.86 -2.56 -12.42
C LYS A 161 14.21 -1.84 -13.60
N LYS A 162 12.91 -2.04 -13.84
CA LYS A 162 12.18 -1.43 -14.96
C LYS A 162 11.62 -0.06 -14.58
N GLY A 163 11.81 0.98 -15.40
CA GLY A 163 11.21 2.30 -15.17
C GLY A 163 12.11 3.36 -14.52
N LEU A 164 13.43 3.12 -14.35
CA LEU A 164 14.40 4.23 -14.21
C LEU A 164 14.61 4.96 -15.55
N SER A 165 13.52 5.33 -16.22
CA SER A 165 13.59 6.24 -17.34
C SER A 165 14.08 7.60 -16.83
N LYS A 166 15.08 8.16 -17.49
CA LYS A 166 15.82 9.39 -17.14
C LYS A 166 14.93 10.63 -16.91
N HIS A 167 13.64 10.55 -17.21
CA HIS A 167 12.64 11.63 -17.08
C HIS A 167 11.79 11.60 -15.78
N SER A 168 11.97 10.63 -14.88
CA SER A 168 11.24 10.52 -13.59
C SER A 168 11.75 11.45 -12.47
N VAL A 169 12.82 12.22 -12.71
CA VAL A 169 13.53 13.01 -11.67
C VAL A 169 12.57 13.91 -10.87
N ASP A 170 11.56 14.51 -11.52
CA ASP A 170 10.59 15.39 -10.87
C ASP A 170 9.59 14.66 -9.94
N SER A 171 9.20 13.43 -10.30
CA SER A 171 8.33 12.61 -9.45
C SER A 171 9.09 12.04 -8.24
N ASP A 172 10.31 11.55 -8.45
CA ASP A 172 11.14 11.03 -7.35
C ASP A 172 11.54 12.15 -6.37
N ASP A 173 11.79 13.38 -6.83
CA ASP A 173 12.08 14.55 -5.98
C ASP A 173 10.89 14.93 -5.09
N ARG A 174 9.68 14.97 -5.65
CA ARG A 174 8.46 15.27 -4.87
C ARG A 174 8.14 14.17 -3.85
N LEU A 175 8.50 12.93 -4.15
CA LEU A 175 8.37 11.79 -3.24
C LEU A 175 9.43 11.82 -2.12
N LEU A 176 10.67 12.17 -2.44
CA LEU A 176 11.71 12.44 -1.44
C LEU A 176 11.28 13.58 -0.52
N GLU A 177 10.70 14.65 -1.06
CA GLU A 177 10.25 15.78 -0.26
C GLU A 177 9.12 15.39 0.72
N ASN A 178 8.14 14.59 0.27
CA ASN A 178 7.09 14.08 1.15
C ASN A 178 7.65 13.16 2.24
N PHE A 179 8.63 12.32 1.89
CA PHE A 179 9.35 11.47 2.82
C PHE A 179 10.14 12.27 3.87
N GLU A 180 10.85 13.30 3.43
CA GLU A 180 11.57 14.22 4.32
C GLU A 180 10.63 15.03 5.21
N ARG A 181 9.48 15.50 4.68
CA ARG A 181 8.43 16.15 5.49
C ARG A 181 7.94 15.22 6.59
N LEU A 182 7.74 13.95 6.29
CA LEU A 182 7.34 12.95 7.27
C LEU A 182 8.40 12.79 8.36
N ILE A 183 9.68 12.61 7.99
CA ILE A 183 10.80 12.53 8.95
C ILE A 183 10.87 13.79 9.82
N ARG A 184 10.78 14.99 9.22
CA ARG A 184 10.80 16.27 9.95
C ARG A 184 9.64 16.39 10.93
N SER A 185 8.43 15.96 10.54
CA SER A 185 7.26 15.99 11.42
C SER A 185 7.43 15.09 12.64
N PHE A 186 7.99 13.89 12.45
CA PHE A 186 8.30 12.97 13.55
C PHE A 186 9.44 13.48 14.44
N ALA A 187 10.47 14.11 13.85
CA ALA A 187 11.56 14.72 14.61
C ALA A 187 11.07 15.87 15.50
N ARG A 188 10.18 16.73 14.99
CA ARG A 188 9.53 17.79 15.78
C ARG A 188 8.66 17.23 16.89
N MET A 189 7.91 16.17 16.59
CA MET A 189 7.10 15.47 17.60
C MET A 189 7.98 14.89 18.71
N ARG A 190 9.14 14.31 18.37
CA ARG A 190 10.12 13.82 19.35
C ARG A 190 10.62 14.94 20.27
N GLN A 191 10.99 16.10 19.71
CA GLN A 191 11.45 17.26 20.50
C GLN A 191 10.37 17.79 21.46
N ALA A 192 9.13 17.86 21.00
CA ALA A 192 8.01 18.27 21.85
C ALA A 192 7.79 17.28 23.01
N TRP A 193 7.85 15.97 22.74
CA TRP A 193 7.63 14.94 23.75
C TRP A 193 8.78 14.86 24.77
N THR A 194 10.03 15.07 24.35
CA THR A 194 11.17 15.13 25.29
C THR A 194 11.12 16.37 26.19
N SER A 195 10.63 17.50 25.66
CA SER A 195 10.49 18.73 26.44
C SER A 195 9.43 18.59 27.53
N VAL A 196 8.27 18.00 27.20
CA VAL A 196 7.21 17.71 28.18
C VAL A 196 7.69 16.72 29.24
N ALA A 197 8.44 15.68 28.87
CA ALA A 197 9.00 14.73 29.84
C ALA A 197 9.97 15.42 30.83
N GLN A 198 10.82 16.32 30.34
CA GLN A 198 11.73 17.10 31.19
C GLN A 198 10.99 18.08 32.12
N GLU A 199 9.89 18.67 31.68
CA GLU A 199 9.04 19.53 32.53
C GLU A 199 8.36 18.74 33.64
N VAL A 200 7.87 17.53 33.36
CA VAL A 200 7.27 16.64 34.36
C VAL A 200 8.30 16.21 35.41
N GLU A 201 9.53 15.89 35.02
CA GLU A 201 10.63 15.58 35.96
C GLU A 201 11.03 16.80 36.82
N LYS A 202 11.07 18.00 36.24
CA LYS A 202 11.32 19.22 37.01
C LYS A 202 10.19 19.51 38.00
N ALA A 203 8.93 19.31 37.60
CA ALA A 203 7.79 19.49 38.48
C ALA A 203 7.76 18.48 39.63
N SER A 204 8.14 17.22 39.39
CA SER A 204 8.19 16.18 40.43
C SER A 204 9.30 16.47 41.45
N THR A 205 10.48 16.88 41.00
CA THR A 205 11.61 17.23 41.89
C THR A 205 11.33 18.48 42.72
N LEU A 206 10.65 19.49 42.15
CA LEU A 206 10.19 20.67 42.89
C LEU A 206 9.16 20.31 43.96
N LYS A 207 8.21 19.43 43.63
CA LYS A 207 7.20 18.95 44.58
C LYS A 207 7.83 18.18 45.75
N ALA A 208 8.82 17.33 45.48
CA ALA A 208 9.58 16.61 46.51
C ALA A 208 10.35 17.56 47.44
N LYS A 209 11.00 18.60 46.89
CA LYS A 209 11.70 19.63 47.68
C LYS A 209 10.73 20.44 48.55
N ALA A 210 9.55 20.80 48.02
CA ALA A 210 8.53 21.51 48.78
C ALA A 210 7.99 20.68 49.96
N GLN A 211 7.80 19.38 49.78
CA GLN A 211 7.40 18.47 50.85
C GLN A 211 8.46 18.35 51.94
N MET A 212 9.74 18.24 51.58
CA MET A 212 10.84 18.22 52.56
C MET A 212 10.93 19.54 53.35
N ALA A 213 10.77 20.68 52.68
CA ALA A 213 10.79 22.00 53.33
C ALA A 213 9.61 22.16 54.31
N TYR A 214 8.42 21.67 53.95
CA TYR A 214 7.26 21.67 54.83
C TYR A 214 7.46 20.77 56.05
N ALA A 215 8.03 19.57 55.87
CA ALA A 215 8.34 18.66 56.97
C ALA A 215 9.33 19.26 57.97
N TYR A 216 10.35 19.99 57.49
CA TYR A 216 11.32 20.69 58.34
C TYR A 216 10.69 21.82 59.16
N LYS A 217 9.71 22.53 58.58
CA LYS A 217 9.01 23.63 59.26
C LYS A 217 8.06 23.15 60.36
N MET A 218 7.57 21.91 60.27
CA MET A 218 6.66 21.32 61.28
C MET A 218 7.40 20.58 62.40
N ALA A 219 8.72 20.39 62.27
CA ALA A 219 9.56 19.70 63.26
C ALA A 219 10.30 20.66 64.21
N ASN A 220 10.11 21.97 64.06
CA ASN A 220 10.74 23.04 64.83
C ASN A 220 9.65 23.90 65.48
#